data_AF-A0A382SGJ1-F1
#
_entry.id   AF-A0A382SGJ1-F1
#
_cell.length_a   1.000
_cell.length_b   1.000
_cell.length_c   1.000
_cell.angle_alpha   90.00
_cell.angle_beta   90.00
_cell.angle_gamma   90.00
#
_symmetry.space_group_name_H-M   'P 1'
#
loop_
_entity.id
_entity.type
_entity.pdbx_description
1 polymer ?
#
loop_
_entity_poly.entity_id
_entity_poly.type
_entity_poly.pdbx_seq_one_letter_code
_entity_poly.pdbx_strand_id
1 'polypeptide(L)'
;EAAKEQKAATDFQNAVKKLSPAERSAYTKNLEAIGFPTLAVRSGKVIGVRAPLTRTTITTQKVVGVTQKKVIKTIEQHIDFLKEDSFFQKAHKRAKQLGIIERNESSREWFQNYALEQGLNYRSMDMLRTGGRRVSDIKLGRMYFFRYRPEQPRDMYDEFPLIFLLSEEPDTFDGINFHYLSPKLRAILLGKMLMYLNNQDYSNRTKLFARKFRSMIQTNKRFKHAKVIYKRYKAEDVQSKILQVHPLDWELAITVPTERFKTVSGGRTMSKKIWLKSAKLAKNI
;
A
#
# COMPACT_ATOMS: atom_id res chain seq x y z
N GLU A 1 20.00 17.62 21.20
CA GLU A 1 18.73 17.04 20.70
C GLU A 1 17.61 17.17 21.73
N ALA A 2 17.81 16.66 22.95
CA ALA A 2 16.87 16.78 24.08
C ALA A 2 16.35 18.21 24.37
N ALA A 3 17.22 19.23 24.31
CA ALA A 3 16.81 20.62 24.54
C ALA A 3 15.88 21.18 23.45
N LYS A 4 16.00 20.71 22.20
CA LYS A 4 15.10 21.11 21.10
C LYS A 4 13.74 20.43 21.22
N GLU A 5 13.72 19.16 21.64
CA GLU A 5 12.49 18.41 21.90
C GLU A 5 11.70 18.99 23.08
N GLN A 6 12.39 19.39 24.15
CA GLN A 6 11.77 20.02 25.30
C GLN A 6 11.18 21.40 24.97
N LYS A 7 11.87 22.19 24.13
CA LYS A 7 11.34 23.45 23.61
C LYS A 7 10.08 23.21 22.75
N ALA A 8 10.12 22.27 21.81
CA ALA A 8 8.97 21.94 20.96
C ALA A 8 7.76 21.45 21.76
N ALA A 9 7.97 20.63 22.79
CA ALA A 9 6.91 20.18 23.69
C ALA A 9 6.29 21.35 24.48
N THR A 10 7.11 22.31 24.87
CA THR A 10 6.67 23.52 25.59
C THR A 10 5.87 24.45 24.69
N ASP A 11 6.35 24.67 23.45
CA ASP A 11 5.67 25.48 22.45
C ASP A 11 4.30 24.89 22.07
N PHE A 12 4.22 23.56 21.93
CA PHE A 12 2.97 22.86 21.68
C PHE A 12 1.96 23.01 22.84
N GLN A 13 2.40 22.83 24.08
CA GLN A 13 1.55 23.04 25.28
C GLN A 13 1.02 24.47 25.35
N ASN A 14 1.83 25.46 24.95
CA ASN A 14 1.41 26.86 24.94
C ASN A 14 0.44 27.18 23.80
N ALA A 15 0.59 26.52 22.64
CA ALA A 15 -0.33 26.66 21.52
C ALA A 15 -1.72 26.09 21.85
N VAL A 16 -1.81 24.88 22.41
CA VAL A 16 -3.11 24.26 22.70
C VAL A 16 -3.92 25.00 23.77
N LYS A 17 -3.26 25.66 24.72
CA LYS A 17 -3.91 26.48 25.75
C LYS A 17 -4.63 27.71 25.18
N LYS A 18 -4.26 28.14 23.96
CA LYS A 18 -4.84 29.31 23.28
C LYS A 18 -6.03 28.97 22.38
N LEU A 19 -6.40 27.69 22.27
CA LEU A 19 -7.51 27.26 21.40
C LEU A 19 -8.84 27.82 21.89
N SER A 20 -9.59 28.42 20.96
CA SER A 20 -11.00 28.78 21.15
C SER A 20 -11.89 27.53 21.27
N PRO A 21 -13.14 27.66 21.73
CA PRO A 21 -14.08 26.53 21.80
C PRO A 21 -14.29 25.81 20.45
N ALA A 22 -14.31 26.56 19.34
CA ALA A 22 -14.47 26.01 17.99
C ALA A 22 -13.21 25.26 17.53
N GLU A 23 -12.03 25.84 17.76
CA GLU A 23 -10.75 25.20 17.42
C GLU A 23 -10.48 23.97 18.28
N ARG A 24 -10.90 23.98 19.55
CA ARG A 24 -10.88 22.80 20.43
C ARG A 24 -11.72 21.66 19.84
N SER A 25 -12.93 21.96 19.38
CA SER A 25 -13.81 20.98 18.74
C SER A 25 -13.17 20.40 17.47
N ALA A 26 -12.58 21.27 16.64
CA ALA A 26 -11.85 20.84 15.45
C ALA A 26 -10.60 20.01 15.77
N TYR A 27 -9.85 20.37 16.82
CA TYR A 27 -8.69 19.62 17.31
C TYR A 27 -9.10 18.22 17.77
N THR A 28 -10.11 18.11 18.64
CA THR A 28 -10.58 16.81 19.15
C THR A 28 -11.12 15.94 18.02
N LYS A 29 -11.84 16.52 17.05
CA LYS A 29 -12.40 15.76 15.93
C LYS A 29 -11.35 15.24 14.95
N ASN A 30 -10.34 16.05 14.63
CA ASN A 30 -9.43 15.77 13.52
C ASN A 30 -8.05 15.31 13.97
N LEU A 31 -7.52 15.85 15.07
CA LEU A 31 -6.14 15.63 15.52
C LEU A 31 -6.06 14.52 16.56
N GLU A 32 -6.95 14.50 17.56
CA GLU A 32 -6.97 13.39 18.54
C GLU A 32 -7.30 12.05 17.84
N ALA A 33 -8.18 12.08 16.82
CA ALA A 33 -8.54 10.90 16.03
C ALA A 33 -7.36 10.26 15.28
N ILE A 34 -6.31 11.04 14.97
CA ILE A 34 -5.10 10.57 14.31
C ILE A 34 -3.91 10.45 15.28
N GLY A 35 -4.16 10.49 16.59
CA GLY A 35 -3.18 10.20 17.63
C GLY A 35 -2.45 11.40 18.23
N PHE A 36 -2.92 12.64 18.01
CA PHE A 36 -2.41 13.78 18.78
C PHE A 36 -2.87 13.71 20.25
N PRO A 37 -2.11 14.31 21.20
CA PRO A 37 -2.43 14.24 22.62
C PRO A 37 -3.81 14.81 22.96
N THR A 38 -4.55 14.12 23.82
CA THR A 38 -5.89 14.55 24.27
C THR A 38 -5.80 15.85 25.07
N LEU A 39 -6.69 16.80 24.78
CA LEU A 39 -6.72 18.07 25.51
C LEU A 39 -7.18 17.88 26.97
N ALA A 40 -6.46 18.49 27.90
CA ALA A 40 -6.89 18.62 29.30
C ALA A 40 -7.80 19.84 29.42
N VAL A 41 -9.07 19.63 29.74
CA VAL A 41 -10.05 20.71 29.88
C VAL A 41 -10.52 20.81 31.33
N ARG A 42 -10.54 22.02 31.88
CA ARG A 42 -11.13 22.34 33.19
C ARG A 42 -12.01 23.57 33.04
N SER A 43 -13.27 23.48 33.48
CA SER A 43 -14.25 24.57 33.39
C SER A 43 -14.35 25.21 32.00
N GLY A 44 -14.33 24.38 30.95
CA GLY A 44 -14.47 24.82 29.56
C GLY A 44 -13.20 25.37 28.90
N LYS A 45 -12.09 25.57 29.64
CA LYS A 45 -10.80 26.04 29.11
C LYS A 45 -9.79 24.91 28.98
N VAL A 46 -8.99 24.95 27.91
CA VAL A 46 -7.86 24.02 27.69
C VAL A 46 -6.71 24.44 28.59
N ILE A 47 -6.34 23.59 29.54
CA ILE A 47 -5.27 23.84 30.51
C ILE A 47 -3.94 23.15 30.13
N GLY A 48 -3.94 22.40 29.02
CA GLY A 48 -2.78 21.68 28.49
C GLY A 48 -3.22 20.42 27.76
N VAL A 49 -2.32 19.44 27.63
CA VAL A 49 -2.65 18.07 27.17
C VAL A 49 -2.49 17.03 28.29
N ARG A 50 -3.32 15.99 28.26
CA ARG A 50 -3.23 14.84 29.19
C ARG A 50 -2.11 13.91 28.72
N ALA A 51 -1.06 13.86 29.55
CA ALA A 51 0.20 13.13 29.36
C ALA A 51 1.02 13.53 28.10
N PRO A 52 2.36 13.65 28.22
CA PRO A 52 3.22 13.72 27.05
C PRO A 52 3.12 12.41 26.26
N LEU A 53 3.57 12.42 25.01
CA LEU A 53 3.94 11.23 24.25
C LEU A 53 5.03 10.46 25.03
N THR A 54 4.65 9.79 26.12
CA THR A 54 5.19 8.46 26.35
C THR A 54 4.84 7.69 25.10
N ARG A 55 5.75 6.82 24.69
CA ARG A 55 5.62 5.91 23.56
C ARG A 55 4.43 4.98 23.84
N THR A 56 3.22 5.51 23.81
CA THR A 56 2.01 4.83 24.22
C THR A 56 1.63 4.07 23.00
N THR A 57 2.11 2.82 23.00
CA THR A 57 1.29 1.65 22.75
C THR A 57 -0.06 2.06 22.16
N ILE A 58 -0.05 2.35 20.86
CA ILE A 58 -1.15 1.97 20.01
C ILE A 58 -1.46 0.55 20.47
N THR A 59 -2.69 0.28 20.89
CA THR A 59 -3.19 -1.09 21.04
C THR A 59 -3.26 -1.70 19.65
N THR A 60 -2.09 -1.81 19.02
CA THR A 60 -1.73 -2.90 18.15
C THR A 60 -2.08 -4.11 18.99
N GLN A 61 -2.98 -4.93 18.47
CA GLN A 61 -2.81 -6.35 18.71
C GLN A 61 -1.31 -6.59 18.48
N LYS A 62 -0.57 -6.87 19.57
CA LYS A 62 0.85 -7.20 19.51
C LYS A 62 0.94 -8.32 18.48
N VAL A 63 1.34 -7.97 17.25
CA VAL A 63 1.82 -8.98 16.33
C VAL A 63 3.18 -9.32 16.89
N VAL A 64 3.18 -10.34 17.73
CA VAL A 64 4.38 -10.90 18.34
C VAL A 64 5.33 -11.24 17.19
N GLY A 65 6.52 -10.61 17.14
CA GLY A 65 7.65 -11.12 16.36
C GLY A 65 8.49 -10.17 15.50
N VAL A 66 8.24 -8.85 15.44
CA VAL A 66 9.08 -7.95 14.61
C VAL A 66 9.59 -6.75 15.41
N THR A 67 10.92 -6.61 15.49
CA THR A 67 11.59 -5.43 16.05
C THR A 67 11.84 -4.40 14.95
N GLN A 68 11.71 -3.11 15.26
CA GLN A 68 11.97 -1.99 14.34
C GLN A 68 13.33 -2.16 13.61
N LYS A 69 14.34 -2.71 14.29
CA LYS A 69 15.66 -3.01 13.73
C LYS A 69 15.63 -3.90 12.48
N LYS A 70 14.76 -4.93 12.44
CA LYS A 70 14.64 -5.82 11.27
C LYS A 70 14.08 -5.08 10.06
N VAL A 71 13.06 -4.26 10.27
CA VAL A 71 12.44 -3.46 9.21
C VAL A 71 13.44 -2.44 8.67
N ILE A 72 14.18 -1.74 9.55
CA ILE A 72 15.25 -0.81 9.16
C ILE A 72 16.28 -1.49 8.27
N LYS A 73 16.78 -2.65 8.69
CA LYS A 73 17.76 -3.42 7.92
C LYS A 73 17.22 -3.79 6.53
N THR A 74 15.97 -4.23 6.44
CA THR A 74 15.33 -4.53 5.15
C THR A 74 15.21 -3.28 4.28
N ILE A 75 14.83 -2.14 4.86
CA ILE A 75 14.73 -0.85 4.16
C ILE A 75 16.11 -0.43 3.62
N GLU A 76 17.17 -0.57 4.40
CA GLU A 76 18.54 -0.26 3.97
C GLU A 76 18.98 -1.12 2.79
N GLN A 77 18.83 -2.44 2.92
CA GLN A 77 19.12 -3.38 1.83
C GLN A 77 18.34 -3.07 0.56
N HIS A 78 17.12 -2.57 0.69
CA HIS A 78 16.29 -2.17 -0.43
C HIS A 78 16.75 -0.84 -1.06
N ILE A 79 17.15 0.14 -0.23
CA ILE A 79 17.69 1.44 -0.68
C ILE A 79 19.01 1.26 -1.44
N ASP A 80 19.91 0.39 -0.97
CA ASP A 80 21.30 0.28 -1.46
C ASP A 80 21.45 -0.32 -2.87
N PHE A 81 20.35 -0.67 -3.55
CA PHE A 81 20.40 -1.51 -4.76
C PHE A 81 21.01 -0.85 -6.02
N LEU A 82 21.14 0.49 -6.19
CA LEU A 82 21.68 1.10 -7.43
C LEU A 82 22.30 2.52 -7.27
N LYS A 83 23.09 2.96 -8.26
CA LYS A 83 23.78 4.28 -8.34
C LYS A 83 22.86 5.49 -8.58
N GLU A 84 21.69 5.28 -9.20
CA GLU A 84 20.61 6.27 -9.31
C GLU A 84 19.37 5.73 -8.61
N ASP A 85 18.69 6.60 -7.84
CA ASP A 85 17.53 6.18 -7.08
C ASP A 85 16.30 6.04 -7.99
N SER A 86 15.75 4.83 -8.05
CA SER A 86 14.40 4.58 -8.54
C SER A 86 13.37 5.41 -7.76
N PHE A 87 12.20 5.61 -8.35
CA PHE A 87 11.07 6.29 -7.68
C PHE A 87 10.76 5.67 -6.30
N PHE A 88 10.82 4.33 -6.18
CA PHE A 88 10.59 3.64 -4.91
C PHE A 88 11.71 3.88 -3.90
N GLN A 89 12.97 3.84 -4.33
CA GLN A 89 14.10 4.17 -3.45
C GLN A 89 14.05 5.61 -2.95
N LYS A 90 13.66 6.58 -3.79
CA LYS A 90 13.45 7.98 -3.37
C LYS A 90 12.39 8.09 -2.27
N ALA A 91 11.28 7.37 -2.42
CA ALA A 91 10.24 7.31 -1.40
C ALA A 91 10.77 6.76 -0.07
N HIS A 92 11.50 5.64 -0.09
CA HIS A 92 12.06 5.03 1.12
C HIS A 92 13.14 5.89 1.79
N LYS A 93 14.02 6.54 1.01
CA LYS A 93 15.00 7.49 1.55
C LYS A 93 14.29 8.65 2.27
N ARG A 94 13.24 9.20 1.68
CA ARG A 94 12.47 10.29 2.29
C ARG A 94 11.72 9.82 3.55
N ALA A 95 11.09 8.64 3.51
CA ALA A 95 10.44 8.04 4.66
C ALA A 95 11.42 7.86 5.84
N LYS A 96 12.62 7.32 5.55
CA LYS A 96 13.70 7.14 6.54
C LYS A 96 14.14 8.47 7.15
N GLN A 97 14.34 9.52 6.34
CA GLN A 97 14.70 10.86 6.82
C GLN A 97 13.63 11.46 7.76
N LEU A 98 12.37 11.12 7.53
CA LEU A 98 11.23 11.58 8.34
C LEU A 98 10.93 10.66 9.54
N GLY A 99 11.72 9.60 9.76
CA GLY A 99 11.47 8.61 10.83
C GLY A 99 10.26 7.71 10.58
N ILE A 100 9.71 7.69 9.37
CA ILE A 100 8.56 6.87 8.95
C ILE A 100 9.06 5.48 8.57
N ILE A 101 9.37 4.68 9.58
CA ILE A 101 10.00 3.36 9.44
C ILE A 101 8.99 2.23 9.69
N GLU A 102 7.92 2.54 10.41
CA GLU A 102 6.88 1.56 10.74
C GLU A 102 5.96 1.29 9.55
N ARG A 103 5.18 0.21 9.66
CA ARG A 103 4.20 -0.20 8.65
C ARG A 103 2.80 -0.17 9.23
N ASN A 104 2.56 0.87 10.02
CA ASN A 104 1.27 1.23 10.58
C ASN A 104 0.45 2.03 9.55
N GLU A 105 -0.81 2.31 9.89
CA GLU A 105 -1.74 2.99 8.99
C GLU A 105 -1.22 4.34 8.48
N SER A 106 -0.68 5.18 9.37
CA SER A 106 -0.12 6.50 9.04
C SER A 106 1.04 6.40 8.04
N SER A 107 1.90 5.39 8.20
CA SER A 107 3.04 5.19 7.30
C SER A 107 2.57 4.78 5.90
N ARG A 108 1.54 3.92 5.80
CA ARG A 108 0.94 3.54 4.51
C ARG A 108 0.27 4.74 3.83
N GLU A 109 -0.45 5.55 4.60
CA GLU A 109 -1.06 6.77 4.09
C GLU A 109 -0.01 7.74 3.55
N TRP A 110 1.12 7.88 4.26
CA TRP A 110 2.25 8.66 3.77
C TRP A 110 2.79 8.15 2.42
N PHE A 111 3.01 6.85 2.27
CA PHE A 111 3.46 6.28 0.99
C PHE A 111 2.43 6.47 -0.13
N GLN A 112 1.14 6.39 0.18
CA GLN A 112 0.08 6.66 -0.78
C GLN A 112 0.08 8.12 -1.23
N ASN A 113 0.16 9.07 -0.30
CA ASN A 113 0.21 10.49 -0.62
C ASN A 113 1.47 10.83 -1.43
N TYR A 114 2.63 10.30 -1.01
CA TYR A 114 3.88 10.45 -1.76
C TYR A 114 3.74 9.94 -3.20
N ALA A 115 3.11 8.78 -3.41
CA ALA A 115 2.90 8.24 -4.76
C ALA A 115 1.84 9.00 -5.58
N LEU A 116 0.81 9.54 -4.94
CA LEU A 116 -0.17 10.39 -5.61
C LEU A 116 0.43 11.73 -6.06
N GLU A 117 1.38 12.28 -5.30
CA GLU A 117 2.03 13.54 -5.61
C GLU A 117 3.19 13.37 -6.60
N GLN A 118 4.10 12.45 -6.30
CA GLN A 118 5.39 12.30 -7.00
C GLN A 118 5.33 11.24 -8.10
N GLY A 119 4.34 10.35 -8.06
CA GLY A 119 4.20 9.22 -8.98
C GLY A 119 3.30 9.49 -10.20
N LEU A 120 2.74 10.70 -10.35
CA LEU A 120 1.80 11.02 -11.43
C LEU A 120 2.35 10.77 -12.83
N ASN A 121 3.66 10.84 -13.02
CA ASN A 121 4.35 10.60 -14.28
C ASN A 121 5.05 9.25 -14.35
N TYR A 122 4.95 8.42 -13.32
CA TYR A 122 5.54 7.09 -13.31
C TYR A 122 4.68 6.12 -14.13
N ARG A 123 5.20 5.66 -15.29
CA ARG A 123 4.43 4.87 -16.25
C ARG A 123 4.81 3.39 -16.20
N SER A 124 4.03 2.57 -16.90
CA SER A 124 4.21 1.11 -16.97
C SER A 124 5.62 0.68 -17.40
N MET A 125 6.24 1.42 -18.33
CA MET A 125 7.61 1.13 -18.78
C MET A 125 8.66 1.49 -17.72
N ASP A 126 8.44 2.55 -16.94
CA ASP A 126 9.29 2.87 -15.79
C ASP A 126 9.18 1.76 -14.75
N MET A 127 7.96 1.30 -14.47
CA MET A 127 7.73 0.16 -13.58
C MET A 127 8.48 -1.10 -14.05
N LEU A 128 8.44 -1.48 -15.33
CA LEU A 128 9.23 -2.61 -15.84
C LEU A 128 10.74 -2.42 -15.72
N ARG A 129 11.22 -1.17 -15.74
CA ARG A 129 12.64 -0.85 -15.68
C ARG A 129 13.18 -0.86 -14.25
N THR A 130 12.47 -0.20 -13.32
CA THR A 130 12.98 0.15 -11.98
C THR A 130 12.08 -0.27 -10.82
N GLY A 131 10.86 -0.78 -11.06
CA GLY A 131 9.87 -1.04 -10.01
C GLY A 131 10.04 -2.35 -9.23
N GLY A 132 11.15 -3.07 -9.39
CA GLY A 132 11.36 -4.34 -8.71
C GLY A 132 12.46 -5.21 -9.30
N ARG A 133 12.48 -6.49 -8.91
CA ARG A 133 13.46 -7.49 -9.35
C ARG A 133 12.87 -8.38 -10.44
N ARG A 134 13.59 -8.56 -11.55
CA ARG A 134 13.21 -9.54 -12.59
C ARG A 134 13.43 -10.97 -12.08
N VAL A 135 12.44 -11.83 -12.26
CA VAL A 135 12.46 -13.23 -11.80
C VAL A 135 11.99 -14.18 -12.91
N SER A 136 12.48 -15.41 -12.86
CA SER A 136 12.00 -16.53 -13.69
C SER A 136 11.06 -17.47 -12.93
N ASP A 137 11.24 -17.58 -11.61
CA ASP A 137 10.43 -18.41 -10.72
C ASP A 137 9.45 -17.53 -9.93
N ILE A 138 8.15 -17.71 -10.16
CA ILE A 138 7.09 -17.01 -9.44
C ILE A 138 6.63 -17.83 -8.24
N LYS A 139 6.40 -17.14 -7.12
CA LYS A 139 5.99 -17.73 -5.84
C LYS A 139 4.67 -17.14 -5.37
N LEU A 140 3.80 -18.03 -4.89
CA LEU A 140 2.51 -17.67 -4.31
C LEU A 140 2.65 -16.64 -3.18
N GLY A 141 1.67 -15.72 -3.12
CA GLY A 141 1.56 -14.71 -2.08
C GLY A 141 2.48 -13.50 -2.26
N ARG A 142 3.10 -13.36 -3.43
CA ARG A 142 3.93 -12.21 -3.80
C ARG A 142 3.27 -11.36 -4.87
N MET A 143 3.76 -10.13 -5.00
CA MET A 143 3.28 -9.17 -5.98
C MET A 143 4.16 -9.18 -7.23
N TYR A 144 3.53 -9.24 -8.40
CA TYR A 144 4.20 -9.25 -9.69
C TYR A 144 3.63 -8.22 -10.64
N PHE A 145 4.50 -7.71 -11.51
CA PHE A 145 4.19 -6.81 -12.59
C PHE A 145 4.82 -7.31 -13.88
N PHE A 146 4.08 -7.30 -14.98
CA PHE A 146 4.56 -7.80 -16.27
C PHE A 146 3.77 -7.18 -17.42
N ARG A 147 4.29 -7.29 -18.64
CA ARG A 147 3.54 -6.97 -19.85
C ARG A 147 2.77 -8.21 -20.32
N TYR A 148 1.50 -8.06 -20.62
CA TYR A 148 0.60 -9.14 -21.00
C TYR A 148 -0.13 -8.81 -22.29
N ARG A 149 -0.20 -9.77 -23.21
CA ARG A 149 -1.00 -9.66 -24.43
C ARG A 149 -1.61 -11.03 -24.73
N PRO A 150 -2.91 -11.24 -24.42
CA PRO A 150 -3.58 -12.46 -24.80
C PRO A 150 -3.67 -12.56 -26.33
N GLU A 151 -3.44 -13.76 -26.86
CA GLU A 151 -3.61 -14.02 -28.29
C GLU A 151 -5.07 -13.78 -28.74
N GLN A 152 -6.03 -14.30 -27.96
CA GLN A 152 -7.47 -14.19 -28.24
C GLN A 152 -8.22 -13.60 -27.03
N PRO A 153 -8.19 -12.27 -26.83
CA PRO A 153 -8.90 -11.63 -25.73
C PRO A 153 -10.42 -11.78 -25.89
N ARG A 154 -11.08 -12.43 -24.92
CA ARG A 154 -12.55 -12.49 -24.87
C ARG A 154 -13.18 -11.20 -24.31
N ASP A 155 -12.39 -10.45 -23.55
CA ASP A 155 -12.80 -9.26 -22.81
C ASP A 155 -11.70 -8.20 -22.83
N MET A 156 -12.03 -7.00 -22.35
CA MET A 156 -11.03 -5.99 -22.03
C MET A 156 -10.03 -6.50 -20.99
N TYR A 157 -8.74 -6.33 -21.27
CA TYR A 157 -7.64 -6.81 -20.43
C TYR A 157 -6.69 -5.67 -20.06
N ASP A 158 -5.90 -5.88 -19.01
CA ASP A 158 -4.80 -4.99 -18.64
C ASP A 158 -3.52 -5.44 -19.33
N GLU A 159 -2.91 -4.57 -20.14
CA GLU A 159 -1.61 -4.84 -20.81
C GLU A 159 -0.46 -4.88 -19.80
N PHE A 160 -0.61 -4.25 -18.62
CA PHE A 160 0.42 -4.24 -17.59
C PHE A 160 -0.13 -4.67 -16.21
N PRO A 161 -0.48 -5.96 -16.04
CA PRO A 161 -1.03 -6.45 -14.78
C PRO A 161 -0.13 -6.19 -13.57
N LEU A 162 -0.71 -5.73 -12.47
CA LEU A 162 -0.09 -5.70 -11.14
C LEU A 162 -0.86 -6.64 -10.22
N ILE A 163 -0.33 -7.86 -10.03
CA ILE A 163 -1.06 -8.94 -9.38
C ILE A 163 -0.47 -9.35 -8.04
N PHE A 164 -1.32 -9.72 -7.08
CA PHE A 164 -0.93 -10.70 -6.05
C PHE A 164 -1.22 -12.11 -6.55
N LEU A 165 -0.18 -12.93 -6.70
CA LEU A 165 -0.31 -14.31 -7.15
C LEU A 165 -0.93 -15.20 -6.06
N LEU A 166 -2.02 -15.90 -6.38
CA LEU A 166 -2.78 -16.72 -5.43
C LEU A 166 -2.86 -18.20 -5.82
N SER A 167 -2.77 -18.52 -7.11
CA SER A 167 -2.78 -19.88 -7.63
C SER A 167 -1.89 -19.97 -8.85
N GLU A 168 -1.32 -21.14 -9.08
CA GLU A 168 -0.48 -21.46 -10.23
C GLU A 168 -0.78 -22.89 -10.65
N GLU A 169 -0.92 -23.07 -11.96
CA GLU A 169 -1.13 -24.30 -12.71
C GLU A 169 -0.02 -24.33 -13.80
N PRO A 170 0.27 -25.47 -14.46
CA PRO A 170 1.42 -25.58 -15.37
C PRO A 170 1.54 -24.46 -16.42
N ASP A 171 0.42 -24.08 -17.05
CA ASP A 171 0.42 -23.08 -18.13
C ASP A 171 -0.26 -21.76 -17.73
N THR A 172 -0.84 -21.69 -16.53
CA THR A 172 -1.61 -20.52 -16.10
C THR A 172 -1.35 -20.15 -14.66
N PHE A 173 -1.49 -18.87 -14.37
CA PHE A 173 -1.41 -18.36 -13.02
C PHE A 173 -2.51 -17.36 -12.76
N ASP A 174 -3.00 -17.36 -11.52
CA ASP A 174 -4.12 -16.56 -11.11
C ASP A 174 -3.76 -15.62 -9.96
N GLY A 175 -4.30 -14.41 -10.02
CA GLY A 175 -4.07 -13.44 -8.97
C GLY A 175 -5.08 -12.31 -8.93
N ILE A 176 -4.98 -11.52 -7.88
CA ILE A 176 -5.76 -10.28 -7.72
C ILE A 176 -5.05 -9.18 -8.49
N ASN A 177 -5.62 -8.69 -9.58
CA ASN A 177 -5.06 -7.55 -10.31
C ASN A 177 -5.63 -6.23 -9.80
N PHE A 178 -4.81 -5.48 -9.07
CA PHE A 178 -5.22 -4.21 -8.44
C PHE A 178 -5.69 -3.16 -9.44
N HIS A 179 -5.22 -3.19 -10.68
CA HIS A 179 -5.53 -2.17 -11.66
C HIS A 179 -7.03 -2.07 -12.00
N TYR A 180 -7.79 -3.15 -11.79
CA TYR A 180 -9.23 -3.17 -11.98
C TYR A 180 -10.01 -2.40 -10.90
N LEU A 181 -9.34 -1.91 -9.85
CA LEU A 181 -9.91 -1.04 -8.82
C LEU A 181 -9.37 0.39 -8.98
N SER A 182 -10.14 1.37 -8.49
CA SER A 182 -9.65 2.74 -8.32
C SER A 182 -8.55 2.79 -7.25
N PRO A 183 -7.62 3.76 -7.29
CA PRO A 183 -6.52 3.86 -6.32
C PRO A 183 -6.98 3.75 -4.85
N LYS A 184 -8.07 4.44 -4.48
CA LYS A 184 -8.66 4.36 -3.14
C LYS A 184 -9.09 2.93 -2.76
N LEU A 185 -9.74 2.20 -3.66
CA LEU A 185 -10.17 0.82 -3.40
C LEU A 185 -8.99 -0.16 -3.36
N ARG A 186 -7.92 0.10 -4.12
CA ARG A 186 -6.66 -0.67 -4.03
C ARG A 186 -6.06 -0.57 -2.64
N ALA A 187 -5.94 0.66 -2.11
CA ALA A 187 -5.43 0.94 -0.77
C ALA A 187 -6.23 0.22 0.33
N ILE A 188 -7.57 0.32 0.27
CA ILE A 188 -8.46 -0.37 1.21
C ILE A 188 -8.30 -1.89 1.13
N LEU A 189 -8.21 -2.45 -0.08
CA LEU A 189 -8.05 -3.89 -0.25
C LEU A 189 -6.68 -4.36 0.26
N LEU A 190 -5.60 -3.68 -0.11
CA LEU A 190 -4.25 -4.00 0.36
C LEU A 190 -4.20 -3.95 1.89
N GLY A 191 -4.72 -2.90 2.51
CA GLY A 191 -4.75 -2.78 3.98
C GLY A 191 -5.41 -3.98 4.68
N LYS A 192 -6.48 -4.54 4.09
CA LYS A 192 -7.12 -5.78 4.58
C LYS A 192 -6.28 -7.03 4.31
N MET A 193 -5.59 -7.08 3.17
CA MET A 193 -4.72 -8.21 2.80
C MET A 193 -3.51 -8.34 3.72
N LEU A 194 -2.95 -7.21 4.20
CA LEU A 194 -1.78 -7.21 5.09
C LEU A 194 -2.01 -7.97 6.41
N MET A 195 -3.27 -8.19 6.81
CA MET A 195 -3.64 -9.02 7.97
C MET A 195 -3.36 -10.53 7.76
N TYR A 196 -3.08 -10.95 6.52
CA TYR A 196 -2.93 -12.35 6.13
C TYR A 196 -1.50 -12.67 5.64
N LEU A 197 -0.52 -11.84 6.02
CA LEU A 197 0.88 -12.11 5.73
C LEU A 197 1.45 -13.18 6.67
N ASN A 198 2.48 -13.87 6.20
CA ASN A 198 3.24 -14.82 7.02
C ASN A 198 4.13 -14.15 8.08
N ASN A 199 4.52 -12.90 7.85
CA ASN A 199 5.28 -12.07 8.76
C ASN A 199 5.05 -10.59 8.43
N GLN A 200 5.53 -9.70 9.29
CA GLN A 200 5.42 -8.25 9.13
C GLN A 200 6.79 -7.56 9.10
N ASP A 201 7.84 -8.28 8.69
CA ASP A 201 9.18 -7.71 8.54
C ASP A 201 9.41 -7.08 7.15
N TYR A 202 8.46 -7.28 6.23
CA TYR A 202 8.43 -6.78 4.86
C TYR A 202 9.72 -7.09 4.06
N SER A 203 10.41 -8.17 4.43
CA SER A 203 11.59 -8.68 3.75
C SER A 203 11.22 -9.50 2.51
N ASN A 204 12.23 -9.98 1.78
CA ASN A 204 12.06 -10.95 0.69
C ASN A 204 11.35 -12.26 1.10
N ARG A 205 11.21 -12.54 2.40
CA ARG A 205 10.49 -13.69 2.94
C ARG A 205 9.00 -13.41 3.18
N THR A 206 8.58 -12.15 3.17
CA THR A 206 7.19 -11.75 3.36
C THR A 206 6.36 -12.18 2.16
N LYS A 207 5.27 -12.89 2.44
CA LYS A 207 4.27 -13.33 1.47
C LYS A 207 2.91 -13.43 2.13
N LEU A 208 1.87 -13.21 1.35
CA LEU A 208 0.50 -13.52 1.73
C LEU A 208 0.33 -15.04 1.88
N PHE A 209 -0.47 -15.49 2.85
CA PHE A 209 -0.95 -16.86 2.90
C PHE A 209 -1.95 -17.13 1.76
N ALA A 210 -1.43 -17.27 0.53
CA ALA A 210 -2.19 -17.30 -0.72
C ALA A 210 -3.36 -18.28 -0.71
N ARG A 211 -3.15 -19.54 -0.30
CA ARG A 211 -4.21 -20.56 -0.22
C ARG A 211 -5.32 -20.17 0.75
N LYS A 212 -4.95 -19.75 1.97
CA LYS A 212 -5.90 -19.26 2.98
C LYS A 212 -6.66 -18.04 2.47
N PHE A 213 -5.96 -17.10 1.85
CA PHE A 213 -6.56 -15.89 1.31
C PHE A 213 -7.51 -16.19 0.13
N ARG A 214 -7.15 -17.13 -0.75
CA ARG A 214 -8.02 -17.62 -1.83
C ARG A 214 -9.33 -18.22 -1.30
N SER A 215 -9.28 -18.92 -0.16
CA SER A 215 -10.51 -19.37 0.52
C SER A 215 -11.33 -18.18 1.04
N MET A 216 -10.68 -17.19 1.65
CA MET A 216 -11.35 -16.02 2.23
C MET A 216 -12.06 -15.16 1.17
N ILE A 217 -11.48 -14.98 -0.02
CA ILE A 217 -12.13 -14.21 -1.09
C ILE A 217 -13.43 -14.86 -1.60
N GLN A 218 -13.57 -16.18 -1.44
CA GLN A 218 -14.77 -16.91 -1.87
C GLN A 218 -15.89 -16.83 -0.86
N THR A 219 -15.57 -16.86 0.44
CA THR A 219 -16.54 -16.99 1.53
C THR A 219 -16.91 -15.66 2.18
N ASN A 220 -16.02 -14.67 2.20
CA ASN A 220 -16.20 -13.47 2.99
C ASN A 220 -16.53 -12.24 2.13
N LYS A 221 -17.74 -11.69 2.31
CA LYS A 221 -18.23 -10.47 1.62
C LYS A 221 -17.31 -9.25 1.76
N ARG A 222 -16.49 -9.16 2.82
CA ARG A 222 -15.49 -8.08 2.99
C ARG A 222 -14.45 -8.03 1.87
N PHE A 223 -14.26 -9.14 1.15
CA PHE A 223 -13.33 -9.29 0.02
C PHE A 223 -14.04 -9.38 -1.34
N LYS A 224 -15.31 -8.96 -1.44
CA LYS A 224 -16.06 -8.93 -2.71
C LYS A 224 -15.32 -8.24 -3.86
N HIS A 225 -14.57 -7.17 -3.57
CA HIS A 225 -13.74 -6.51 -4.58
C HIS A 225 -12.64 -7.44 -5.10
N ALA A 226 -11.90 -8.12 -4.22
CA ALA A 226 -10.87 -9.09 -4.61
C ALA A 226 -11.44 -10.23 -5.47
N LYS A 227 -12.65 -10.70 -5.16
CA LYS A 227 -13.34 -11.73 -5.95
C LYS A 227 -13.60 -11.29 -7.40
N VAL A 228 -14.01 -10.05 -7.62
CA VAL A 228 -14.27 -9.50 -8.98
C VAL A 228 -12.99 -9.30 -9.79
N ILE A 229 -11.90 -8.95 -9.12
CA ILE A 229 -10.62 -8.64 -9.77
C ILE A 229 -9.62 -9.80 -9.71
N TYR A 230 -10.09 -11.00 -9.34
CA TYR A 230 -9.35 -12.23 -9.53
C TYR A 230 -9.29 -12.54 -11.03
N LYS A 231 -8.08 -12.63 -11.58
CA LYS A 231 -7.81 -12.80 -13.01
C LYS A 231 -6.86 -13.96 -13.23
N ARG A 232 -7.08 -14.66 -14.34
CA ARG A 232 -6.24 -15.73 -14.86
C ARG A 232 -5.39 -15.21 -16.00
N TYR A 233 -4.14 -15.64 -16.04
CA TYR A 233 -3.18 -15.31 -17.08
C TYR A 233 -2.54 -16.59 -17.60
N LYS A 234 -2.39 -16.70 -18.91
CA LYS A 234 -1.54 -17.74 -19.48
C LYS A 234 -0.09 -17.31 -19.47
N ALA A 235 0.82 -18.23 -19.18
CA ALA A 235 2.25 -17.96 -19.17
C ALA A 235 2.78 -17.57 -20.56
N GLU A 236 2.29 -18.22 -21.62
CA GLU A 236 2.67 -17.97 -23.02
C GLU A 236 2.37 -16.53 -23.51
N ASP A 237 1.34 -15.90 -22.93
CA ASP A 237 0.89 -14.55 -23.31
C ASP A 237 1.72 -13.44 -22.62
N VAL A 238 2.66 -13.78 -21.73
CA VAL A 238 3.50 -12.80 -21.02
C VAL A 238 4.61 -12.31 -21.96
N GLN A 239 4.60 -11.01 -22.25
CA GLN A 239 5.45 -10.35 -23.24
C GLN A 239 6.71 -9.68 -22.65
N SER A 240 7.02 -9.96 -21.38
CA SER A 240 8.19 -9.40 -20.70
C SER A 240 8.74 -10.36 -19.67
N LYS A 241 9.96 -10.09 -19.18
CA LYS A 241 10.39 -10.66 -17.90
C LYS A 241 9.40 -10.26 -16.80
N ILE A 242 9.05 -11.19 -15.93
CA ILE A 242 8.16 -10.91 -14.79
C ILE A 242 8.97 -10.16 -13.73
N LEU A 243 8.41 -9.06 -13.25
CA LEU A 243 8.97 -8.22 -12.20
C LEU A 243 8.32 -8.57 -10.87
N GLN A 244 9.09 -9.02 -9.88
CA GLN A 244 8.64 -9.11 -8.50
C GLN A 244 8.79 -7.76 -7.82
N VAL A 245 7.68 -7.24 -7.29
CA VAL A 245 7.65 -6.02 -6.48
C VAL A 245 8.01 -6.36 -5.03
N HIS A 246 8.95 -5.62 -4.46
CA HIS A 246 9.40 -5.86 -3.09
C HIS A 246 8.26 -5.55 -2.10
N PRO A 247 8.12 -6.27 -0.97
CA PRO A 247 7.03 -6.03 -0.01
C PRO A 247 6.98 -4.62 0.60
N LEU A 248 8.12 -3.92 0.65
CA LEU A 248 8.17 -2.51 1.03
C LEU A 248 7.53 -1.57 0.00
N ASP A 249 7.41 -1.99 -1.26
CA ASP A 249 6.96 -1.15 -2.37
C ASP A 249 5.49 -1.34 -2.71
N TRP A 250 4.79 -2.25 -2.04
CA TRP A 250 3.43 -2.63 -2.41
C TRP A 250 2.47 -1.44 -2.43
N GLU A 251 2.51 -0.55 -1.44
CA GLU A 251 1.67 0.66 -1.40
C GLU A 251 1.99 1.62 -2.53
N LEU A 252 3.28 1.85 -2.82
CA LEU A 252 3.71 2.70 -3.92
C LEU A 252 3.23 2.13 -5.25
N ALA A 253 3.47 0.84 -5.48
CA ALA A 253 3.14 0.14 -6.71
C ALA A 253 1.65 0.15 -7.03
N ILE A 254 0.76 -0.07 -6.05
CA ILE A 254 -0.68 -0.03 -6.29
C ILE A 254 -1.21 1.38 -6.56
N THR A 255 -0.45 2.41 -6.17
CA THR A 255 -0.89 3.82 -6.21
C THR A 255 -0.50 4.48 -7.53
N VAL A 256 0.69 4.19 -8.06
CA VAL A 256 1.16 4.75 -9.33
C VAL A 256 0.28 4.31 -10.52
N PRO A 257 0.00 5.19 -11.49
CA PRO A 257 -0.92 4.93 -12.60
C PRO A 257 -0.25 4.13 -13.72
N THR A 258 0.09 2.88 -13.43
CA THR A 258 0.79 1.98 -14.37
C THR A 258 -0.16 1.11 -15.20
N GLU A 259 -1.46 1.14 -14.91
CA GLU A 259 -2.44 0.35 -15.65
C GLU A 259 -2.58 0.79 -17.11
N ARG A 260 -2.88 -0.17 -18.00
CA ARG A 260 -3.19 0.13 -19.40
C ARG A 260 -4.20 -0.87 -19.95
N PHE A 261 -5.46 -0.48 -19.91
CA PHE A 261 -6.53 -1.34 -20.42
C PHE A 261 -6.64 -1.30 -21.94
N LYS A 262 -6.80 -2.49 -22.51
CA LYS A 262 -6.99 -2.76 -23.93
C LYS A 262 -8.36 -3.37 -24.19
N THR A 263 -8.97 -3.02 -25.32
CA THR A 263 -10.15 -3.68 -25.86
C THR A 263 -9.77 -5.01 -26.50
N VAL A 264 -10.77 -5.82 -26.84
CA VAL A 264 -10.59 -7.06 -27.62
C VAL A 264 -9.85 -6.79 -28.93
N SER A 265 -10.15 -5.68 -29.60
CA SER A 265 -9.44 -5.22 -30.81
C SER A 265 -8.07 -4.58 -30.57
N GLY A 266 -7.57 -4.53 -29.33
CA GLY A 266 -6.27 -3.94 -28.98
C GLY A 266 -6.24 -2.42 -28.82
N GLY A 267 -7.39 -1.74 -29.00
CA GLY A 267 -7.56 -0.30 -28.75
C GLY A 267 -7.47 0.03 -27.25
N ARG A 268 -7.13 1.27 -26.90
CA ARG A 268 -7.04 1.69 -25.48
C ARG A 268 -8.44 2.00 -24.92
N THR A 269 -8.66 1.70 -23.64
CA THR A 269 -9.86 2.15 -22.92
C THR A 269 -9.50 2.86 -21.60
N MET A 270 -10.42 3.68 -21.10
CA MET A 270 -10.20 4.48 -19.89
C MET A 270 -10.28 3.61 -18.63
N SER A 271 -9.30 3.72 -17.73
CA SER A 271 -9.28 3.00 -16.46
C SER A 271 -10.54 3.23 -15.63
N LYS A 272 -11.06 4.48 -15.60
CA LYS A 272 -12.28 4.84 -14.87
C LYS A 272 -13.49 3.98 -15.27
N LYS A 273 -13.63 3.64 -16.57
CA LYS A 273 -14.71 2.76 -17.06
C LYS A 273 -14.60 1.35 -16.46
N ILE A 274 -13.39 0.81 -16.41
CA ILE A 274 -13.11 -0.52 -15.84
C ILE A 274 -13.34 -0.55 -14.33
N TRP A 275 -12.96 0.52 -13.63
CA TRP A 275 -13.18 0.63 -12.18
C TRP A 275 -14.65 0.68 -11.82
N LEU A 276 -15.45 1.46 -12.56
CA LEU A 276 -16.90 1.51 -12.37
C LEU A 276 -17.57 0.16 -12.63
N LYS A 277 -17.16 -0.55 -13.70
CA LYS A 277 -17.65 -1.91 -14.00
C LYS A 277 -17.32 -2.86 -12.84
N SER A 278 -16.07 -2.87 -12.37
CA SER A 278 -15.62 -3.74 -11.28
C SER A 278 -16.31 -3.42 -9.96
N ALA A 279 -16.52 -2.14 -9.65
CA ALA A 279 -17.24 -1.70 -8.45
C ALA A 279 -18.72 -2.12 -8.51
N LYS A 280 -19.38 -2.03 -9.68
CA LYS A 280 -20.77 -2.48 -9.88
C LYS A 280 -20.89 -3.99 -9.66
N LEU A 281 -20.02 -4.79 -10.27
CA LEU A 281 -20.01 -6.25 -10.07
C LEU A 281 -19.84 -6.61 -8.59
N ALA A 282 -18.96 -5.91 -7.88
CA ALA A 282 -18.71 -6.17 -6.46
C ALA A 282 -19.88 -5.77 -5.54
N LYS A 283 -20.83 -4.94 -6.00
CA LYS A 283 -22.05 -4.65 -5.24
C LYS A 283 -23.05 -5.81 -5.28
N ASN A 284 -22.98 -6.65 -6.30
CA ASN A 284 -23.92 -7.75 -6.55
C ASN A 284 -23.44 -9.10 -5.98
N ILE A 285 -22.36 -9.09 -5.18
CA ILE A 285 -21.80 -10.23 -4.44
C ILE A 285 -22.09 -10.02 -2.95
#